data_AF-A0AAP2GPD4-F1
#
_entry.id   AF-A0AAP2GPD4-F1
#
_cell.length_a   1.000
_cell.length_b   1.000
_cell.length_c   1.000
_cell.angle_alpha   90.00
_cell.angle_beta   90.00
_cell.angle_gamma   90.00
#
_symmetry.space_group_name_H-M   'P 1'
#
loop_
_entity.id
_entity.type
_entity.pdbx_description
1 polymer ?
#
loop_
_entity_poly.entity_id
_entity_poly.type
_entity_poly.pdbx_seq_one_letter_code
_entity_poly.pdbx_strand_id
1 'polypeptide(L)'
;MKPKIALVLTAIVMIGWSCESRYDQKGPETEKQPALKEASVTEIEPDNDLLQAENKFIQGDYTTSASHLEAAAEAMRQIAESLKGKHKNRIESSASDIDALADEVAHNKIKDLGSLNPVIAKAGQALAGYRLELTENEFFTVSEAQAGATLKKTIEQLEKSVVSHHRALDPVEKTVLDHATDIASRLRKGDKLTTEDLKATLQSVDHEIEKWQHELDNANR
;
A
#
# COMPACT_ATOMS: atom_id res chain seq x y z
N MET A 1 -48.02 45.51 21.62
CA MET A 1 -48.15 46.95 21.95
C MET A 1 -46.75 47.57 21.90
N LYS A 2 -46.51 48.53 21.00
CA LYS A 2 -45.31 49.38 20.96
C LYS A 2 -45.56 50.63 21.83
N PRO A 3 -44.50 51.29 22.31
CA PRO A 3 -44.44 52.72 22.02
C PRO A 3 -43.04 53.28 21.66
N LYS A 4 -43.05 54.18 20.66
CA LYS A 4 -42.39 55.51 20.54
C LYS A 4 -40.88 55.58 20.82
N ILE A 5 -40.00 55.60 19.80
CA ILE A 5 -39.58 56.75 18.96
C ILE A 5 -39.37 58.04 19.77
N ALA A 6 -38.09 58.36 20.03
CA ALA A 6 -37.60 59.72 20.25
C ALA A 6 -36.55 60.03 19.18
N LEU A 7 -36.84 61.08 18.43
CA LEU A 7 -36.10 61.67 17.34
C LEU A 7 -35.19 62.75 17.94
N VAL A 8 -33.87 62.68 17.72
CA VAL A 8 -32.99 63.85 17.90
C VAL A 8 -32.27 64.10 16.59
N LEU A 9 -32.52 65.29 16.09
CA LEU A 9 -32.09 65.82 14.82
C LEU A 9 -30.88 66.74 15.05
N THR A 10 -30.07 66.89 14.00
CA THR A 10 -29.18 68.03 13.69
C THR A 10 -27.81 68.11 14.38
N ALA A 11 -26.73 67.91 13.59
CA ALA A 11 -26.00 69.01 12.98
C ALA A 11 -25.09 68.53 11.84
N ILE A 12 -25.17 69.25 10.71
CA ILE A 12 -24.34 69.18 9.50
C ILE A 12 -23.17 70.16 9.65
N VAL A 13 -22.07 69.96 8.89
CA VAL A 13 -21.01 70.91 8.42
C VAL A 13 -19.62 70.29 8.67
N MET A 14 -18.64 70.24 7.77
CA MET A 14 -18.49 70.50 6.34
C MET A 14 -17.20 69.80 5.86
N ILE A 15 -17.24 69.32 4.61
CA ILE A 15 -16.22 69.42 3.54
C ILE A 15 -14.73 69.41 3.95
N GLY A 16 -14.05 68.35 3.52
CA GLY A 16 -12.61 68.32 3.26
C GLY A 16 -12.29 67.27 2.20
N TRP A 17 -11.75 67.70 1.07
CA TRP A 17 -11.43 66.91 -0.12
C TRP A 17 -10.29 65.88 0.11
N SER A 18 -10.44 64.76 -0.61
CA SER A 18 -9.44 63.97 -1.32
C SER A 18 -8.15 63.55 -0.60
N CYS A 19 -8.05 62.24 -0.32
CA CYS A 19 -6.85 61.48 -0.67
C CYS A 19 -7.21 60.01 -0.88
N GLU A 20 -7.28 59.63 -2.15
CA GLU A 20 -7.34 58.25 -2.62
C GLU A 20 -5.99 57.59 -2.32
N SER A 21 -5.97 56.60 -1.43
CA SER A 21 -4.87 55.64 -1.35
C SER A 21 -5.45 54.24 -1.15
N ARG A 22 -5.49 53.51 -2.26
CA ARG A 22 -5.53 52.06 -2.26
C ARG A 22 -4.24 51.59 -1.64
N TYR A 23 -4.28 50.90 -0.51
CA TYR A 23 -3.33 49.83 -0.23
C TYR A 23 -3.97 48.79 0.70
N ASP A 24 -3.85 47.57 0.23
CA ASP A 24 -4.45 46.32 0.68
C ASP A 24 -4.23 46.00 2.17
N GLN A 25 -5.28 45.46 2.78
CA GLN A 25 -5.18 44.65 3.99
C GLN A 25 -4.32 43.41 3.71
N LYS A 26 -3.04 43.46 4.11
CA LYS A 26 -2.29 42.22 4.37
C LYS A 26 -2.86 41.58 5.62
N GLY A 27 -3.68 40.53 5.42
CA GLY A 27 -3.98 39.57 6.47
C GLY A 27 -2.68 38.89 6.96
N PRO A 28 -2.70 38.28 8.15
CA PRO A 28 -1.53 37.54 8.65
C PRO A 28 -1.17 36.43 7.65
N GLU A 29 0.05 36.50 7.14
CA GLU A 29 0.68 35.45 6.35
C GLU A 29 0.66 34.18 7.19
N THR A 30 -0.21 33.24 6.84
CA THR A 30 -0.10 31.86 7.25
C THR A 30 1.25 31.37 6.76
N GLU A 31 2.20 31.28 7.69
CA GLU A 31 3.51 30.69 7.51
C GLU A 31 3.29 29.28 6.96
N LYS A 32 3.43 29.13 5.64
CA LYS A 32 3.37 27.83 4.97
C LYS A 32 4.49 27.00 5.58
N GLN A 33 4.12 26.04 6.42
CA GLN A 33 5.00 24.95 6.79
C GLN A 33 5.67 24.43 5.52
N PRO A 34 7.00 24.23 5.52
CA PRO A 34 7.66 23.64 4.38
C PRO A 34 7.00 22.29 4.12
N ALA A 35 6.46 22.14 2.91
CA ALA A 35 5.98 20.85 2.43
C ALA A 35 7.10 19.84 2.70
N LEU A 36 6.81 18.88 3.59
CA LEU A 36 7.61 17.69 3.71
C LEU A 36 7.74 17.15 2.30
N LYS A 37 8.99 17.09 1.80
CA LYS A 37 9.28 16.44 0.53
C LYS A 37 8.57 15.09 0.57
N GLU A 38 7.62 14.90 -0.35
CA GLU A 38 7.05 13.60 -0.67
C GLU A 38 8.23 12.66 -0.89
N ALA A 39 8.56 11.88 0.14
CA ALA A 39 9.34 10.69 -0.07
C ALA A 39 8.41 9.79 -0.88
N SER A 40 8.53 9.86 -2.21
CA SER A 40 8.00 8.85 -3.10
C SER A 40 8.46 7.52 -2.54
N VAL A 41 7.55 6.79 -1.90
CA VAL A 41 7.81 5.45 -1.42
C VAL A 41 8.32 4.69 -2.64
N THR A 42 9.57 4.30 -2.54
CA THR A 42 10.48 3.98 -3.63
C THR A 42 9.87 2.92 -4.54
N GLU A 43 10.13 3.04 -5.84
CA GLU A 43 9.80 2.15 -6.98
C GLU A 43 10.43 0.75 -6.87
N ILE A 44 10.64 0.25 -5.65
CA ILE A 44 11.23 -1.04 -5.36
C ILE A 44 10.09 -2.07 -5.41
N GLU A 45 9.98 -2.75 -6.55
CA GLU A 45 8.93 -3.72 -6.82
C GLU A 45 9.49 -5.14 -6.99
N PRO A 46 9.69 -5.89 -5.90
CA PRO A 46 10.18 -7.27 -5.97
C PRO A 46 9.25 -8.21 -6.76
N ASP A 47 7.97 -7.84 -6.97
CA ASP A 47 7.00 -8.69 -7.68
C ASP A 47 7.45 -9.00 -9.13
N ASN A 48 8.05 -8.03 -9.82
CA ASN A 48 8.48 -8.24 -11.19
C ASN A 48 9.64 -9.22 -11.25
N ASP A 49 10.62 -9.08 -10.36
CA ASP A 49 11.74 -10.03 -10.28
C ASP A 49 11.27 -11.43 -9.87
N LEU A 50 10.33 -11.55 -8.92
CA LEU A 50 9.73 -12.86 -8.59
C LEU A 50 9.03 -13.51 -9.80
N LEU A 51 8.29 -12.72 -10.58
CA LEU A 51 7.63 -13.21 -11.80
C LEU A 51 8.64 -13.59 -12.88
N GLN A 52 9.69 -12.80 -13.08
CA GLN A 52 10.75 -13.13 -14.04
C GLN A 52 11.52 -14.38 -13.61
N ALA A 53 11.79 -14.55 -12.31
CA ALA A 53 12.42 -15.73 -11.76
C ALA A 53 11.62 -17.00 -12.09
N GLU A 54 10.31 -17.00 -11.84
CA GLU A 54 9.41 -18.11 -12.17
C GLU A 54 9.41 -18.41 -13.68
N ASN A 55 9.25 -17.38 -14.51
CA ASN A 55 9.25 -17.53 -15.97
C ASN A 55 10.57 -18.12 -16.50
N LYS A 56 11.71 -17.69 -15.95
CA LYS A 56 13.03 -18.20 -16.34
C LYS A 56 13.26 -19.62 -15.85
N PHE A 57 12.77 -19.95 -14.66
CA PHE A 57 12.80 -21.32 -14.15
C PHE A 57 12.03 -22.28 -15.07
N ILE A 58 10.82 -21.89 -15.50
CA ILE A 58 9.98 -22.68 -16.44
C ILE A 58 10.69 -22.89 -17.78
N GLN A 59 11.46 -21.91 -18.24
CA GLN A 59 12.25 -21.99 -19.47
C GLN A 59 13.52 -22.86 -19.33
N GLY A 60 13.83 -23.35 -18.12
CA GLY A 60 15.07 -24.08 -17.81
C GLY A 60 16.30 -23.18 -17.70
N ASP A 61 16.12 -21.86 -17.63
CA ASP A 61 17.18 -20.87 -17.46
C ASP A 61 17.39 -20.59 -15.97
N TYR A 62 17.96 -21.58 -15.28
CA TYR A 62 18.14 -21.54 -13.82
C TYR A 62 19.09 -20.43 -13.37
N THR A 63 20.12 -20.11 -14.15
CA THR A 63 21.06 -19.03 -13.83
C THR A 63 20.35 -17.67 -13.82
N THR A 64 19.55 -17.37 -14.84
CA THR A 64 18.81 -16.11 -14.89
C THR A 64 17.68 -16.08 -13.86
N SER A 65 17.05 -17.24 -13.61
CA SER A 65 16.05 -17.37 -12.54
C SER A 65 16.64 -17.02 -11.17
N ALA A 66 17.79 -17.61 -10.81
CA ALA A 66 18.49 -17.31 -9.56
C ALA A 66 18.85 -15.83 -9.43
N SER A 67 19.35 -15.20 -10.51
CA SER A 67 19.68 -13.77 -10.50
C SER A 67 18.47 -12.87 -10.21
N HIS A 68 17.29 -13.21 -10.75
CA HIS A 68 16.06 -12.49 -10.41
C HIS A 68 15.62 -12.76 -8.96
N LEU A 69 15.80 -13.97 -8.43
CA LEU A 69 15.52 -14.24 -7.01
C LEU A 69 16.43 -13.42 -6.10
N GLU A 70 17.73 -13.32 -6.39
CA GLU A 70 18.67 -12.46 -5.65
C GLU A 70 18.24 -10.99 -5.68
N ALA A 71 17.84 -10.49 -6.85
CA ALA A 71 17.34 -9.12 -7.00
C ALA A 71 16.06 -8.88 -6.19
N ALA A 72 15.12 -9.84 -6.21
CA ALA A 72 13.91 -9.78 -5.40
C ALA A 72 14.21 -9.78 -3.89
N ALA A 73 15.12 -10.66 -3.43
CA ALA A 73 15.55 -10.70 -2.04
C ALA A 73 16.16 -9.36 -1.60
N GLU A 74 17.02 -8.77 -2.43
CA GLU A 74 17.64 -7.48 -2.15
C GLU A 74 16.62 -6.33 -2.07
N ALA A 75 15.70 -6.28 -3.04
CA ALA A 75 14.57 -5.35 -3.02
C ALA A 75 13.72 -5.49 -1.74
N MET A 76 13.46 -6.73 -1.31
CA MET A 76 12.74 -7.00 -0.06
C MET A 76 13.52 -6.53 1.17
N ARG A 77 14.85 -6.71 1.23
CA ARG A 77 15.68 -6.19 2.34
C ARG A 77 15.60 -4.66 2.42
N GLN A 78 15.68 -3.97 1.28
CA GLN A 78 15.55 -2.51 1.23
C GLN A 78 14.18 -2.04 1.71
N ILE A 79 13.10 -2.76 1.35
CA ILE A 79 11.76 -2.50 1.92
C ILE A 79 11.81 -2.67 3.45
N ALA A 80 12.35 -3.77 3.96
CA ALA A 80 12.41 -4.06 5.39
C ALA A 80 13.17 -3.01 6.22
N GLU A 81 14.18 -2.35 5.67
CA GLU A 81 14.91 -1.27 6.35
C GLU A 81 14.00 -0.09 6.74
N SER A 82 12.95 0.15 5.96
CA SER A 82 11.97 1.20 6.22
C SER A 82 10.85 0.79 7.17
N LEU A 83 10.73 -0.51 7.47
CA LEU A 83 9.64 -1.09 8.26
C LEU A 83 10.00 -1.26 9.74
N LYS A 84 8.98 -1.54 10.56
CA LYS A 84 9.12 -1.89 11.98
C LYS A 84 8.22 -3.07 12.34
N GLY A 85 8.50 -3.69 13.49
CA GLY A 85 7.62 -4.70 14.09
C GLY A 85 7.41 -5.95 13.21
N LYS A 86 6.17 -6.44 13.15
CA LYS A 86 5.84 -7.72 12.50
C LYS A 86 6.14 -7.72 11.00
N HIS A 87 5.87 -6.63 10.30
CA HIS A 87 6.04 -6.55 8.84
C HIS A 87 7.51 -6.58 8.45
N LYS A 88 8.37 -5.87 9.19
CA LYS A 88 9.83 -5.95 9.02
C LYS A 88 10.32 -7.39 9.11
N ASN A 89 10.00 -8.07 10.22
CA ASN A 89 10.47 -9.44 10.45
C ASN A 89 9.97 -10.42 9.37
N ARG A 90 8.71 -10.27 8.92
CA ARG A 90 8.14 -11.09 7.84
C ARG A 90 8.87 -10.89 6.52
N ILE A 91 9.10 -9.64 6.12
CA ILE A 91 9.81 -9.31 4.88
C ILE A 91 11.27 -9.78 4.95
N GLU A 92 11.98 -9.56 6.07
CA GLU A 92 13.37 -10.04 6.25
C GLU A 92 13.46 -11.57 6.17
N SER A 93 12.54 -12.28 6.84
CA SER A 93 12.48 -13.74 6.77
C SER A 93 12.24 -14.21 5.33
N SER A 94 11.27 -13.64 4.63
CA SER A 94 10.99 -14.01 3.24
C SER A 94 12.14 -13.65 2.30
N ALA A 95 12.82 -12.52 2.51
CA ALA A 95 14.02 -12.16 1.75
C ALA A 95 15.13 -13.20 1.93
N SER A 96 15.34 -13.67 3.17
CA SER A 96 16.32 -14.74 3.46
C SER A 96 15.93 -16.06 2.80
N ASP A 97 14.64 -16.42 2.80
CA ASP A 97 14.16 -17.65 2.16
C ASP A 97 14.34 -17.59 0.63
N ILE A 98 14.08 -16.42 0.02
CA ILE A 98 14.28 -16.21 -1.43
C ILE A 98 15.77 -16.25 -1.80
N ASP A 99 16.64 -15.69 -0.98
CA ASP A 99 18.10 -15.73 -1.18
C ASP A 99 18.64 -17.16 -1.12
N ALA A 100 18.17 -17.95 -0.16
CA ALA A 100 18.51 -19.37 -0.07
C ALA A 100 18.00 -20.15 -1.29
N LEU A 101 16.76 -19.87 -1.73
CA LEU A 101 16.20 -20.47 -2.94
C LEU A 101 17.03 -20.11 -4.18
N ALA A 102 17.53 -18.88 -4.28
CA ALA A 102 18.39 -18.45 -5.38
C ALA A 102 19.66 -19.31 -5.46
N ASP A 103 20.34 -19.56 -4.33
CA ASP A 103 21.50 -20.47 -4.27
C ASP A 103 21.13 -21.88 -4.74
N GLU A 104 19.99 -22.39 -4.29
CA GLU A 104 19.54 -23.74 -4.64
C GLU A 104 19.20 -23.88 -6.13
N VAL A 105 18.56 -22.86 -6.72
CA VAL A 105 18.27 -22.80 -8.16
C VAL A 105 19.57 -22.68 -8.97
N ALA A 106 20.50 -21.80 -8.58
CA ALA A 106 21.79 -21.62 -9.26
C ALA A 106 22.61 -22.92 -9.30
N HIS A 107 22.54 -23.72 -8.23
CA HIS A 107 23.22 -25.01 -8.14
C HIS A 107 22.39 -26.19 -8.64
N ASN A 108 21.24 -25.95 -9.29
CA ASN A 108 20.36 -26.96 -9.87
C ASN A 108 19.91 -28.04 -8.84
N LYS A 109 19.77 -27.62 -7.57
CA LYS A 109 19.23 -28.44 -6.47
C LYS A 109 17.70 -28.50 -6.54
N ILE A 110 17.07 -27.43 -7.02
CA ILE A 110 15.62 -27.31 -7.26
C ILE A 110 15.32 -27.53 -8.74
N LYS A 111 14.43 -28.47 -9.05
CA LYS A 111 14.12 -28.90 -10.44
C LYS A 111 12.64 -28.88 -10.80
N ASP A 112 11.79 -28.54 -9.84
CA ASP A 112 10.35 -28.50 -10.00
C ASP A 112 9.76 -27.23 -9.40
N LEU A 113 8.63 -26.82 -9.97
CA LEU A 113 7.88 -25.65 -9.49
C LEU A 113 7.29 -25.87 -8.10
N GLY A 114 7.09 -27.12 -7.68
CA GLY A 114 6.53 -27.46 -6.37
C GLY A 114 7.44 -27.03 -5.22
N SER A 115 8.75 -26.94 -5.46
CA SER A 115 9.72 -26.47 -4.48
C SER A 115 10.00 -24.96 -4.59
N LEU A 116 9.87 -24.39 -5.80
CA LEU A 116 10.05 -22.95 -6.06
C LEU A 116 8.87 -22.11 -5.55
N ASN A 117 7.65 -22.51 -5.94
CA ASN A 117 6.44 -21.72 -5.77
C ASN A 117 6.09 -21.42 -4.31
N PRO A 118 6.26 -22.34 -3.34
CA PRO A 118 5.89 -22.06 -1.96
C PRO A 118 6.66 -20.89 -1.35
N VAL A 119 7.96 -20.81 -1.66
CA VAL A 119 8.82 -19.73 -1.19
C VAL A 119 8.44 -18.39 -1.83
N ILE A 120 8.24 -18.37 -3.16
CA ILE A 120 7.80 -17.18 -3.90
C ILE A 120 6.45 -16.68 -3.34
N ALA A 121 5.53 -17.59 -3.08
CA ALA A 121 4.22 -17.23 -2.60
C ALA A 121 4.23 -16.78 -1.13
N LYS A 122 5.10 -17.34 -0.27
CA LYS A 122 5.36 -16.79 1.07
C LYS A 122 5.89 -15.35 1.00
N ALA A 123 6.82 -15.07 0.08
CA ALA A 123 7.30 -13.71 -0.18
C ALA A 123 6.17 -12.78 -0.65
N GLY A 124 5.29 -13.27 -1.54
CA GLY A 124 4.10 -12.55 -1.97
C GLY A 124 3.16 -12.17 -0.82
N GLN A 125 2.93 -13.08 0.14
CA GLN A 125 2.12 -12.79 1.34
C GLN A 125 2.77 -11.75 2.26
N ALA A 126 4.09 -11.83 2.46
CA ALA A 126 4.82 -10.85 3.25
C ALA A 126 4.69 -9.45 2.63
N LEU A 127 4.90 -9.34 1.31
CA LEU A 127 4.74 -8.10 0.54
C LEU A 127 3.31 -7.56 0.58
N ALA A 128 2.31 -8.43 0.49
CA ALA A 128 0.92 -8.03 0.61
C ALA A 128 0.60 -7.46 2.00
N GLY A 129 1.10 -8.08 3.07
CA GLY A 129 0.92 -7.57 4.43
C GLY A 129 1.51 -6.16 4.61
N TYR A 130 2.69 -5.91 4.03
CA TYR A 130 3.26 -4.56 3.96
C TYR A 130 2.37 -3.57 3.19
N ARG A 131 1.86 -3.97 2.02
CA ARG A 131 1.03 -3.09 1.18
C ARG A 131 -0.33 -2.74 1.77
N LEU A 132 -0.87 -3.54 2.70
CA LEU A 132 -2.05 -3.16 3.49
C LEU A 132 -1.76 -1.95 4.37
N GLU A 133 -0.61 -1.93 5.07
CA GLU A 133 -0.17 -0.77 5.87
C GLU A 133 0.07 0.45 4.98
N LEU A 134 0.70 0.25 3.81
CA LEU A 134 0.92 1.32 2.84
C LEU A 134 -0.41 1.88 2.31
N THR A 135 -1.39 1.02 2.03
CA THR A 135 -2.74 1.42 1.57
C THR A 135 -3.40 2.34 2.60
N GLU A 136 -3.35 1.99 3.89
CA GLU A 136 -3.90 2.83 4.95
C GLU A 136 -3.17 4.19 5.01
N ASN A 137 -1.84 4.19 4.95
CA ASN A 137 -1.07 5.42 4.96
C ASN A 137 -1.38 6.32 3.75
N GLU A 138 -1.41 5.77 2.54
CA GLU A 138 -1.71 6.50 1.31
C GLU A 138 -3.12 7.09 1.32
N PHE A 139 -4.09 6.39 1.93
CA PHE A 139 -5.46 6.91 2.08
C PHE A 139 -5.50 8.21 2.88
N PHE A 140 -4.70 8.31 3.95
CA PHE A 140 -4.67 9.49 4.82
C PHE A 140 -3.68 10.57 4.38
N THR A 141 -2.61 10.22 3.68
CA THR A 141 -1.47 11.12 3.45
C THR A 141 -1.19 11.44 1.99
N VAL A 142 -1.75 10.66 1.04
CA VAL A 142 -1.48 10.82 -0.40
C VAL A 142 -2.78 11.05 -1.17
N SER A 143 -3.54 9.99 -1.44
CA SER A 143 -4.87 10.07 -2.07
C SER A 143 -5.61 8.74 -1.99
N GLU A 144 -6.94 8.80 -2.01
CA GLU A 144 -7.80 7.61 -2.11
C GLU A 144 -7.50 6.79 -3.37
N ALA A 145 -7.25 7.45 -4.51
CA ALA A 145 -6.98 6.76 -5.75
C ALA A 145 -5.68 5.94 -5.72
N GLN A 146 -4.64 6.49 -5.08
CA GLN A 146 -3.37 5.78 -4.86
C GLN A 146 -3.57 4.60 -3.90
N ALA A 147 -4.23 4.81 -2.77
CA ALA A 147 -4.56 3.74 -1.82
C ALA A 147 -5.35 2.61 -2.49
N GLY A 148 -6.33 2.94 -3.33
CA GLY A 148 -7.09 1.95 -4.10
C GLY A 148 -6.25 1.21 -5.14
N ALA A 149 -5.24 1.86 -5.74
CA ALA A 149 -4.30 1.19 -6.64
C ALA A 149 -3.41 0.18 -5.88
N THR A 150 -2.87 0.59 -4.72
CA THR A 150 -2.06 -0.25 -3.85
C THR A 150 -2.86 -1.43 -3.30
N LEU A 151 -4.11 -1.21 -2.87
CA LEU A 151 -4.99 -2.28 -2.40
C LEU A 151 -5.29 -3.29 -3.51
N LYS A 152 -5.58 -2.83 -4.73
CA LYS A 152 -5.80 -3.71 -5.87
C LYS A 152 -4.57 -4.59 -6.15
N LYS A 153 -3.37 -3.98 -6.17
CA LYS A 153 -2.12 -4.71 -6.36
C LYS A 153 -1.87 -5.73 -5.25
N THR A 154 -2.23 -5.39 -4.02
CA THR A 154 -2.17 -6.29 -2.85
C THR A 154 -3.03 -7.51 -3.07
N ILE A 155 -4.29 -7.33 -3.47
CA ILE A 155 -5.24 -8.42 -3.71
C ILE A 155 -4.75 -9.32 -4.84
N GLU A 156 -4.35 -8.75 -5.98
CA GLU A 156 -3.82 -9.52 -7.11
C GLU A 156 -2.60 -10.37 -6.72
N GLN A 157 -1.74 -9.84 -5.84
CA GLN A 157 -0.58 -10.58 -5.33
C GLN A 157 -1.00 -11.74 -4.41
N LEU A 158 -2.02 -11.54 -3.56
CA LEU A 158 -2.55 -12.58 -2.69
C LEU A 158 -3.19 -13.71 -3.49
N GLU A 159 -4.02 -13.38 -4.48
CA GLU A 159 -4.62 -14.38 -5.37
C GLU A 159 -3.55 -15.23 -6.07
N LYS A 160 -2.51 -14.59 -6.60
CA LYS A 160 -1.37 -15.29 -7.21
C LYS A 160 -0.64 -16.19 -6.21
N SER A 161 -0.34 -15.68 -5.01
CA SER A 161 0.34 -16.45 -3.97
C SER A 161 -0.44 -17.71 -3.58
N VAL A 162 -1.77 -17.62 -3.49
CA VAL A 162 -2.63 -18.77 -3.21
C VAL A 162 -2.58 -19.78 -4.36
N VAL A 163 -2.72 -19.33 -5.62
CA VAL A 163 -2.68 -20.20 -6.80
C VAL A 163 -1.32 -20.88 -6.98
N SER A 164 -0.21 -20.16 -6.73
CA SER A 164 1.15 -20.72 -6.82
C SER A 164 1.36 -21.89 -5.83
N HIS A 165 0.60 -21.96 -4.74
CA HIS A 165 0.58 -23.10 -3.82
C HIS A 165 -0.32 -24.28 -4.27
N HIS A 166 -0.78 -24.28 -5.53
CA HIS A 166 -1.68 -25.31 -6.06
C HIS A 166 -2.98 -25.49 -5.27
N ARG A 167 -3.40 -24.46 -4.52
CA ARG A 167 -4.70 -24.43 -3.84
C ARG A 167 -5.61 -23.38 -4.48
N ALA A 168 -6.90 -23.63 -4.41
CA ALA A 168 -7.90 -22.61 -4.72
C ALA A 168 -8.20 -21.79 -3.45
N LEU A 169 -8.64 -20.54 -3.64
CA LEU A 169 -9.30 -19.78 -2.59
C LEU A 169 -10.58 -20.52 -2.17
N ASP A 170 -10.77 -20.69 -0.86
CA ASP A 170 -12.05 -21.16 -0.35
C ASP A 170 -13.13 -20.06 -0.53
N PRO A 171 -14.44 -20.39 -0.41
CA PRO A 171 -15.49 -19.40 -0.61
C PRO A 171 -15.44 -18.19 0.33
N VAL A 172 -14.92 -18.36 1.56
CA VAL A 172 -14.78 -17.28 2.54
C VAL A 172 -13.64 -16.36 2.13
N GLU A 173 -12.48 -16.93 1.83
CA GLU A 173 -11.29 -16.21 1.33
C GLU A 173 -11.62 -15.42 0.06
N LYS A 174 -12.32 -16.06 -0.88
CA LYS A 174 -12.77 -15.40 -2.11
C LYS A 174 -13.70 -14.22 -1.81
N THR A 175 -14.63 -14.37 -0.87
CA THR A 175 -15.54 -13.28 -0.48
C THR A 175 -14.78 -12.09 0.10
N VAL A 176 -13.77 -12.34 0.93
CA VAL A 176 -12.91 -11.29 1.50
C VAL A 176 -12.16 -10.53 0.40
N LEU A 177 -11.53 -11.25 -0.54
CA LEU A 177 -10.78 -10.62 -1.63
C LEU A 177 -11.68 -9.92 -2.66
N ASP A 178 -12.86 -10.47 -2.96
CA ASP A 178 -13.84 -9.84 -3.84
C ASP A 178 -14.36 -8.52 -3.21
N HIS A 179 -14.64 -8.52 -1.91
CA HIS A 179 -15.02 -7.31 -1.18
C HIS A 179 -13.89 -6.27 -1.18
N ALA A 180 -12.65 -6.69 -0.89
CA ALA A 180 -11.50 -5.79 -0.95
C ALA A 180 -11.29 -5.20 -2.37
N THR A 181 -11.60 -5.97 -3.42
CA THR A 181 -11.53 -5.52 -4.82
C THR A 181 -12.58 -4.46 -5.13
N ASP A 182 -13.79 -4.59 -4.58
CA ASP A 182 -14.83 -3.55 -4.68
C ASP A 182 -14.37 -2.26 -4.00
N ILE A 183 -13.85 -2.35 -2.78
CA ILE A 183 -13.34 -1.21 -2.00
C ILE A 183 -12.20 -0.51 -2.75
N ALA A 184 -11.23 -1.27 -3.25
CA ALA A 184 -10.13 -0.75 -4.08
C ALA A 184 -10.65 -0.01 -5.32
N SER A 185 -11.68 -0.56 -5.97
CA SER A 185 -12.29 0.04 -7.16
C SER A 185 -13.03 1.34 -6.84
N ARG A 186 -13.74 1.39 -5.71
CA ARG A 186 -14.47 2.57 -5.22
C ARG A 186 -13.51 3.71 -4.85
N LEU A 187 -12.43 3.39 -4.12
CA LEU A 187 -11.34 4.32 -3.80
C LEU A 187 -10.74 4.95 -5.07
N ARG A 188 -10.46 4.14 -6.09
CA ARG A 188 -9.94 4.63 -7.39
C ARG A 188 -10.91 5.53 -8.15
N LYS A 189 -12.22 5.35 -7.97
CA LYS A 189 -13.27 6.16 -8.61
C LYS A 189 -13.63 7.42 -7.81
N GLY A 190 -13.19 7.52 -6.56
CA GLY A 190 -13.60 8.58 -5.64
C GLY A 190 -15.05 8.42 -5.15
N ASP A 191 -15.55 7.18 -5.12
CA ASP A 191 -16.85 6.89 -4.52
C ASP A 191 -16.78 7.09 -3.01
N LYS A 192 -17.85 7.63 -2.40
CA LYS A 192 -17.89 7.81 -0.94
C LYS A 192 -17.65 6.48 -0.22
N LEU A 193 -16.56 6.42 0.54
CA LEU A 193 -16.18 5.32 1.41
C LEU A 193 -15.98 5.87 2.82
N THR A 194 -16.45 5.14 3.85
CA THR A 194 -16.12 5.51 5.22
C THR A 194 -14.71 5.00 5.58
N THR A 195 -14.07 5.67 6.53
CA THR A 195 -12.78 5.21 7.06
C THR A 195 -12.93 3.85 7.75
N GLU A 196 -14.08 3.60 8.36
CA GLU A 196 -14.44 2.36 9.03
C GLU A 196 -14.55 1.19 8.03
N ASP A 197 -15.16 1.41 6.86
CA ASP A 197 -15.25 0.39 5.81
C ASP A 197 -13.86 -0.02 5.31
N LEU A 198 -12.97 0.96 5.10
CA LEU A 198 -11.58 0.69 4.70
C LEU A 198 -10.86 -0.13 5.77
N LYS A 199 -10.91 0.31 7.04
CA LYS A 199 -10.22 -0.38 8.14
C LYS A 199 -10.72 -1.81 8.33
N ALA A 200 -12.03 -2.02 8.30
CA ALA A 200 -12.62 -3.36 8.40
C ALA A 200 -12.17 -4.27 7.24
N THR A 201 -12.07 -3.71 6.04
CA THR A 201 -11.57 -4.42 4.85
C THR A 201 -10.10 -4.82 5.03
N LEU A 202 -9.23 -3.87 5.39
CA LEU A 202 -7.80 -4.14 5.59
C LEU A 202 -7.57 -5.17 6.69
N GLN A 203 -8.31 -5.09 7.80
CA GLN A 203 -8.24 -6.07 8.90
C GLN A 203 -8.68 -7.47 8.46
N SER A 204 -9.74 -7.57 7.64
CA SER A 204 -10.20 -8.85 7.11
C SER A 204 -9.16 -9.49 6.19
N VAL A 205 -8.50 -8.69 5.34
CA VAL A 205 -7.43 -9.19 4.48
C VAL A 205 -6.19 -9.56 5.30
N ASP A 206 -5.76 -8.75 6.28
CA ASP A 206 -4.62 -9.09 7.16
C ASP A 206 -4.89 -10.39 7.91
N HIS A 207 -6.12 -10.63 8.37
CA HIS A 207 -6.50 -11.88 9.01
C HIS A 207 -6.30 -13.11 8.10
N GLU A 208 -6.71 -13.03 6.83
CA GLU A 208 -6.49 -14.12 5.87
C GLU A 208 -4.99 -14.31 5.58
N ILE A 209 -4.20 -13.24 5.48
CA ILE A 209 -2.74 -13.34 5.34
C ILE A 209 -2.13 -14.10 6.52
N GLU A 210 -2.54 -13.78 7.75
CA GLU A 210 -2.03 -14.45 8.95
C GLU A 210 -2.43 -15.93 9.01
N LYS A 211 -3.67 -16.25 8.62
CA LYS A 211 -4.14 -17.63 8.47
C LYS A 211 -3.27 -18.39 7.46
N TRP A 212 -3.05 -17.85 6.27
CA TRP A 212 -2.28 -18.53 5.23
C TRP A 212 -0.82 -18.71 5.61
N GLN A 213 -0.20 -17.71 6.23
CA GLN A 213 1.18 -17.84 6.74
C GLN A 213 1.29 -18.98 7.74
N HIS A 214 0.34 -19.09 8.66
CA HIS A 214 0.30 -20.19 9.62
C HIS A 214 0.12 -21.55 8.95
N GLU A 215 -0.68 -21.66 7.89
CA GLU A 215 -0.81 -22.89 7.10
C GLU A 215 0.51 -23.28 6.43
N LEU A 216 1.25 -22.31 5.87
CA LEU A 216 2.55 -22.54 5.23
C LEU A 216 3.63 -22.97 6.23
N ASP A 217 3.70 -22.32 7.38
CA ASP A 217 4.68 -22.65 8.41
C ASP A 217 4.44 -24.04 9.01
N ASN A 218 3.21 -24.55 8.96
CA ASN A 218 2.87 -25.90 9.41
C ASN A 218 3.02 -26.97 8.32
N ALA A 219 2.85 -26.62 7.05
CA ALA A 219 3.06 -27.55 5.93
C ALA A 219 4.53 -27.97 5.75
N ASN A 220 5.46 -27.13 6.22
CA ASN A 220 6.91 -27.34 6.10
C ASN A 220 7.57 -27.97 7.35
N ARG A 221 6.78 -28.46 8.32
CA ARG A 221 7.25 -29.18 9.52
C ARG A 221 7.01 -30.67 9.42
#